data_AF-A0A955XF25-F1
#
_entry.id   AF-A0A955XF25-F1
#
_cell.length_a   1.000
_cell.length_b   1.000
_cell.length_c   1.000
_cell.angle_alpha   90.00
_cell.angle_beta   90.00
_cell.angle_gamma   90.00
#
_symmetry.space_group_name_H-M   'P 1'
#
loop_
_entity.id
_entity.type
_entity.pdbx_description
1 polymer ?
#
loop_
_entity_poly.entity_id
_entity_poly.type
_entity_poly.pdbx_seq_one_letter_code
_entity_poly.pdbx_strand_id
1 'polypeptide(L)'
;MSWALFAAAAVVALIWTLTLRLSVRVVANKADNGWDNAIGYGVVTLLLGVPLRWFFGTHSVLLIALSPLLIWGAQVLALKWIYELRPLHAWLLGMVHGLISTFFIGTVTVAAGAVAAYVIYGRIVADPMILVRLILRLIGIELPI
;
A
#
# COMPACT_ATOMS: atom_id res chain seq x y z
N MET A 1 -4.32 5.18 -19.04
CA MET A 1 -3.83 4.49 -17.83
C MET A 1 -2.58 3.71 -18.22
N SER A 2 -1.42 3.92 -17.60
CA SER A 2 -0.14 3.37 -18.09
C SER A 2 0.11 1.95 -17.58
N TRP A 3 0.69 1.08 -18.41
CA TRP A 3 1.12 -0.29 -18.03
C TRP A 3 2.02 -0.31 -16.78
N ALA A 4 2.79 0.76 -16.55
CA ALA A 4 3.64 0.92 -15.38
C ALA A 4 2.85 0.94 -14.06
N LEU A 5 1.64 1.52 -14.04
CA LEU A 5 0.78 1.54 -12.85
C LEU A 5 0.31 0.14 -12.47
N PHE A 6 -0.08 -0.67 -13.47
CA PHE A 6 -0.49 -2.06 -13.24
C PHE A 6 0.68 -2.92 -12.77
N ALA A 7 1.86 -2.76 -13.38
CA ALA A 7 3.06 -3.47 -12.96
C ALA A 7 3.45 -3.13 -11.52
N ALA A 8 3.43 -1.84 -11.15
CA ALA A 8 3.71 -1.40 -9.78
C ALA A 8 2.67 -1.95 -8.78
N ALA A 9 1.39 -1.90 -9.12
CA ALA A 9 0.33 -2.47 -8.28
C ALA A 9 0.49 -3.99 -8.09
N ALA A 10 0.88 -4.72 -9.15
CA ALA A 10 1.14 -6.15 -9.08
C ALA A 10 2.34 -6.48 -8.17
N VAL A 11 3.42 -5.70 -8.24
CA VAL A 11 4.58 -5.87 -7.34
C VAL A 11 4.19 -5.62 -5.89
N VAL A 12 3.45 -4.54 -5.61
CA VAL A 12 2.96 -4.24 -4.25
C VAL A 12 2.05 -5.34 -3.74
N ALA A 13 1.11 -5.83 -4.56
CA ALA A 13 0.22 -6.94 -4.21
C ALA A 13 1.03 -8.20 -3.89
N LEU A 14 2.03 -8.54 -4.72
CA LEU A 14 2.89 -9.70 -4.49
C LEU A 14 3.66 -9.60 -3.17
N ILE A 15 4.32 -8.47 -2.90
CA ILE A 15 5.03 -8.22 -1.64
C ILE A 15 4.07 -8.37 -0.47
N TRP A 16 2.88 -7.79 -0.59
CA TRP A 16 1.87 -7.84 0.45
C TRP A 16 1.37 -9.26 0.74
N THR A 17 1.09 -10.06 -0.30
CA THR A 17 0.69 -11.47 -0.12
C THR A 17 1.82 -12.31 0.48
N LEU A 18 3.07 -12.11 0.03
CA LEU A 18 4.23 -12.84 0.56
C LEU A 18 4.49 -12.50 2.03
N THR A 19 4.42 -11.23 2.40
CA THR A 19 4.61 -10.76 3.79
C THR A 19 3.49 -11.24 4.70
N LEU A 20 2.26 -11.38 4.21
CA LEU A 20 1.17 -11.98 4.97
C LEU A 20 1.46 -13.45 5.28
N ARG A 21 1.86 -14.22 4.27
CA ARG A 21 2.19 -15.65 4.45
C ARG A 21 3.36 -15.86 5.41
N LEU A 22 4.37 -14.99 5.34
CA LEU A 22 5.46 -14.96 6.31
C LEU A 22 4.93 -14.67 7.72
N SER A 23 4.07 -13.67 7.87
CA SER A 23 3.49 -13.26 9.15
C SER A 23 2.62 -14.36 9.77
N VAL A 24 1.80 -15.03 8.95
CA VAL A 24 1.01 -16.21 9.37
C VAL A 24 1.93 -17.31 9.86
N ARG A 25 3.03 -17.59 9.16
CA ARG A 25 3.98 -18.63 9.56
C ARG A 25 4.67 -18.32 10.91
N VAL A 26 4.87 -17.05 11.22
CA VAL A 26 5.49 -16.60 12.49
C VAL A 26 4.48 -16.56 13.64
N VAL A 27 3.30 -15.99 13.42
CA VAL A 27 2.32 -15.67 14.48
C VAL A 27 1.25 -16.75 14.64
N ALA A 28 0.89 -17.43 13.57
CA ALA A 28 -0.23 -18.37 13.47
C ALA A 28 0.19 -19.64 12.72
N ASN A 29 1.28 -20.28 13.16
CA ASN A 29 1.89 -21.43 12.47
C ASN A 29 0.99 -22.66 12.29
N LYS A 30 -0.13 -22.74 13.03
CA LYS A 30 -1.14 -23.80 12.90
C LYS A 30 -2.30 -23.44 11.97
N ALA A 31 -2.40 -22.18 11.54
CA ALA A 31 -3.44 -21.74 10.62
C ALA A 31 -3.10 -22.13 9.18
N ASP A 32 -4.14 -22.33 8.38
CA ASP A 32 -3.99 -22.64 6.97
C ASP A 32 -3.34 -21.47 6.22
N ASN A 33 -2.14 -21.71 5.66
CA ASN A 33 -1.30 -20.71 5.00
C ASN A 33 -1.27 -20.88 3.47
N GLY A 34 -2.43 -21.27 2.93
CA GLY A 34 -2.72 -21.31 1.50
C GLY A 34 -2.64 -19.95 0.81
N TRP A 35 -2.43 -19.98 -0.51
CA TRP A 35 -2.39 -18.76 -1.33
C TRP A 35 -3.76 -18.13 -1.51
N ASP A 36 -4.80 -18.95 -1.53
CA ASP A 36 -6.22 -18.59 -1.52
C ASP A 36 -6.57 -17.71 -0.32
N ASN A 37 -6.14 -18.07 0.89
CA ASN A 37 -6.38 -17.27 2.10
C ASN A 37 -5.68 -15.92 2.02
N ALA A 38 -4.44 -15.90 1.52
CA ALA A 38 -3.66 -14.67 1.41
C ALA A 38 -4.21 -13.73 0.32
N ILE A 39 -4.66 -14.28 -0.82
CA ILE A 39 -5.32 -13.53 -1.89
C ILE A 39 -6.69 -13.04 -1.42
N GLY A 40 -7.49 -13.89 -0.77
CA GLY A 40 -8.79 -13.56 -0.21
C GLY A 40 -8.71 -12.38 0.76
N TYR A 41 -7.71 -12.39 1.65
CA TYR A 41 -7.46 -11.25 2.54
C TYR A 41 -7.08 -9.97 1.78
N GLY A 42 -6.24 -10.08 0.75
CA GLY A 42 -5.88 -8.95 -0.11
C GLY A 42 -7.10 -8.33 -0.81
N VAL A 43 -7.99 -9.18 -1.34
CA VAL A 43 -9.26 -8.76 -1.97
C VAL A 43 -10.17 -8.08 -0.96
N VAL A 44 -10.39 -8.69 0.21
CA VAL A 44 -11.22 -8.09 1.28
C VAL A 44 -10.64 -6.73 1.69
N THR A 45 -9.32 -6.62 1.81
CA THR A 45 -8.69 -5.37 2.20
C THR A 45 -8.78 -4.30 1.10
N LEU A 46 -8.76 -4.67 -0.18
CA LEU A 46 -9.03 -3.75 -1.29
C LEU A 46 -10.49 -3.26 -1.27
N LEU A 47 -11.43 -4.21 -1.14
CA LEU A 47 -12.88 -3.93 -1.14
C LEU A 47 -13.31 -3.10 0.07
N LEU A 48 -12.63 -3.23 1.22
CA LEU A 48 -12.90 -2.42 2.40
C LEU A 48 -12.09 -1.12 2.38
N GLY A 49 -10.80 -1.18 2.06
CA GLY A 49 -9.87 -0.06 2.17
C GLY A 49 -10.13 1.06 1.18
N VAL A 50 -10.41 0.75 -0.10
CA VAL A 50 -10.56 1.78 -1.14
C VAL A 50 -11.85 2.59 -0.95
N PRO A 51 -13.04 1.98 -0.79
CA PRO A 51 -14.27 2.73 -0.61
C PRO A 51 -14.29 3.50 0.70
N LEU A 52 -13.77 2.91 1.80
CA LEU A 52 -13.70 3.61 3.09
C LEU A 52 -12.76 4.82 3.02
N ARG A 53 -11.59 4.70 2.39
CA ARG A 53 -10.69 5.85 2.21
C ARG A 53 -11.31 6.95 1.33
N TRP A 54 -12.00 6.57 0.27
CA TRP A 54 -12.68 7.54 -0.61
C TRP A 54 -13.84 8.25 0.09
N PHE A 55 -14.67 7.48 0.81
CA PHE A 55 -15.77 8.01 1.60
C PHE A 55 -15.22 8.95 2.68
N PHE A 56 -14.31 8.51 3.54
CA PHE A 56 -13.81 9.36 4.63
C PHE A 56 -12.99 10.56 4.15
N GLY A 57 -12.27 10.45 3.03
CA GLY A 57 -11.47 11.55 2.48
C GLY A 57 -12.28 12.74 1.94
N THR A 58 -13.58 12.57 1.72
CA THR A 58 -14.49 13.64 1.26
C THR A 58 -15.33 14.25 2.40
N HIS A 59 -15.15 13.76 3.63
CA HIS A 59 -15.97 14.12 4.78
C HIS A 59 -15.15 14.84 5.88
N SER A 60 -15.75 15.10 7.03
CA SER A 60 -15.17 15.89 8.12
C SER A 60 -13.83 15.33 8.65
N VAL A 61 -12.99 16.22 9.19
CA VAL A 61 -11.66 15.88 9.77
C VAL A 61 -11.75 14.77 10.83
N LEU A 62 -12.83 14.74 11.61
CA LEU A 62 -13.09 13.70 12.61
C LEU A 62 -13.24 12.31 11.97
N LEU A 63 -13.94 12.22 10.85
CA LEU A 63 -14.14 10.96 10.13
C LEU A 63 -12.86 10.48 9.45
N ILE A 64 -12.03 11.40 8.95
CA ILE A 64 -10.68 11.08 8.47
C ILE A 64 -9.84 10.49 9.60
N ALA A 65 -9.89 11.08 10.80
CA ALA A 65 -9.12 10.61 11.97
C ALA A 65 -9.57 9.23 12.49
N LEU A 66 -10.87 8.90 12.40
CA LEU A 66 -11.42 7.62 12.82
C LEU A 66 -11.29 6.51 11.77
N SER A 67 -11.12 6.87 10.50
CA SER A 67 -11.01 5.91 9.39
C SER A 67 -9.95 4.82 9.57
N PRO A 68 -8.74 5.09 10.13
CA PRO A 68 -7.72 4.05 10.27
C PRO A 68 -8.14 2.99 11.30
N LEU A 69 -8.84 3.39 12.37
CA LEU A 69 -9.31 2.47 13.40
C LEU A 69 -10.40 1.53 12.86
N LEU A 70 -11.31 2.06 12.05
CA LEU A 70 -12.37 1.27 11.42
C LEU A 70 -11.80 0.31 10.36
N ILE A 71 -10.91 0.79 9.50
CA ILE A 71 -10.22 -0.04 8.50
C ILE A 71 -9.42 -1.15 9.19
N TRP A 72 -8.73 -0.81 10.28
CA TRP A 72 -7.99 -1.77 11.08
C TRP A 72 -8.90 -2.84 11.70
N GLY A 73 -9.99 -2.43 12.34
CA GLY A 73 -10.96 -3.36 12.93
C GLY A 73 -11.52 -4.33 11.89
N ALA A 74 -11.89 -3.82 10.72
CA ALA A 74 -12.33 -4.62 9.57
C ALA A 74 -11.25 -5.63 9.12
N GLN A 75 -10.00 -5.20 8.99
CA GLN A 75 -8.88 -6.09 8.61
C GLN A 75 -8.64 -7.19 9.65
N VAL A 76 -8.70 -6.88 10.94
CA VAL A 76 -8.55 -7.87 12.01
C VAL A 76 -9.68 -8.89 11.98
N LEU A 77 -10.93 -8.46 11.75
CA LEU A 77 -12.06 -9.36 11.59
C LEU A 77 -11.90 -10.27 10.37
N ALA A 78 -11.40 -9.73 9.25
CA ALA A 78 -11.11 -10.52 8.06
C ALA A 78 -10.04 -11.60 8.32
N LEU A 79 -8.93 -11.24 8.99
CA LEU A 79 -7.91 -12.21 9.39
C LEU A 79 -8.46 -13.29 10.31
N LYS A 80 -9.29 -12.90 11.29
CA LYS A 80 -9.94 -13.81 12.22
C LYS A 80 -10.81 -14.83 11.48
N TRP A 81 -11.58 -14.38 10.48
CA TRP A 81 -12.49 -15.24 9.73
C TRP A 81 -11.75 -16.15 8.75
N ILE A 82 -10.78 -15.61 8.00
CA ILE A 82 -10.06 -16.36 6.96
C ILE A 82 -9.13 -17.41 7.58
N TYR A 83 -8.43 -17.07 8.65
CA TYR A 83 -7.44 -17.96 9.29
C TYR A 83 -7.98 -18.63 10.56
N GLU A 84 -9.28 -18.50 10.84
CA GLU A 84 -9.97 -19.09 12.00
C GLU A 84 -9.27 -18.81 13.35
N LEU A 85 -8.76 -17.60 13.52
CA LEU A 85 -7.94 -17.23 14.67
C LEU A 85 -8.77 -16.73 15.86
N ARG A 86 -8.18 -16.79 17.05
CA ARG A 86 -8.67 -16.03 18.20
C ARG A 86 -8.48 -14.52 17.96
N PRO A 87 -9.36 -13.64 18.47
CA PRO A 87 -9.28 -12.19 18.22
C PRO A 87 -7.90 -11.57 18.51
N LEU A 88 -7.28 -11.96 19.63
CA LEU A 88 -5.95 -11.45 20.00
C LEU A 88 -4.85 -11.90 19.02
N HIS A 89 -4.93 -13.13 18.52
CA HIS A 89 -3.95 -13.64 17.55
C HIS A 89 -4.16 -13.01 16.16
N ALA A 90 -5.41 -12.79 15.75
CA ALA A 90 -5.73 -12.06 14.51
C ALA A 90 -5.21 -10.61 14.58
N TRP A 91 -5.36 -9.96 15.73
CA TRP A 91 -4.83 -8.61 15.97
C TRP A 91 -3.30 -8.59 15.91
N LEU A 92 -2.63 -9.53 16.59
CA LEU A 92 -1.17 -9.65 16.56
C LEU A 92 -0.65 -9.96 15.15
N LEU A 93 -1.31 -10.86 14.43
CA LEU A 93 -1.00 -11.18 13.03
C LEU A 93 -1.11 -9.93 12.16
N GLY A 94 -2.21 -9.18 12.32
CA GLY A 94 -2.37 -7.90 11.65
C GLY A 94 -1.21 -6.96 11.92
N MET A 95 -0.81 -6.80 13.19
CA MET A 95 0.26 -5.87 13.59
C MET A 95 1.61 -6.25 13.00
N VAL A 96 1.97 -7.54 13.11
CA VAL A 96 3.21 -8.07 12.53
C VAL A 96 3.20 -7.91 11.01
N HIS A 97 2.09 -8.26 10.37
CA HIS A 97 1.93 -8.10 8.92
C HIS A 97 2.02 -6.64 8.49
N GLY A 98 1.33 -5.73 9.19
CA GLY A 98 1.35 -4.30 8.92
C GLY A 98 2.77 -3.72 9.01
N LEU A 99 3.52 -4.10 10.05
CA LEU A 99 4.90 -3.65 10.24
C LEU A 99 5.83 -4.18 9.14
N ILE A 100 5.78 -5.49 8.86
CA ILE A 100 6.62 -6.13 7.85
C ILE A 100 6.29 -5.59 6.45
N SER A 101 5.01 -5.54 6.08
CA SER A 101 4.59 -5.07 4.77
C SER A 101 4.91 -3.59 4.56
N THR A 102 4.72 -2.74 5.58
CA THR A 102 5.08 -1.31 5.50
C THR A 102 6.58 -1.12 5.33
N PHE A 103 7.40 -1.92 6.01
CA PHE A 103 8.86 -1.89 5.83
C PHE A 103 9.24 -2.22 4.37
N PHE A 104 8.81 -3.37 3.84
CA PHE A 104 9.19 -3.80 2.50
C PHE A 104 8.62 -2.89 1.40
N ILE A 105 7.34 -2.54 1.47
CA ILE A 105 6.70 -1.64 0.51
C ILE A 105 7.34 -0.26 0.58
N GLY A 106 7.62 0.23 1.79
CA GLY A 106 8.31 1.50 2.02
C GLY A 106 9.71 1.52 1.39
N THR A 107 10.53 0.49 1.64
CA THR A 107 11.87 0.38 1.06
C THR A 107 11.83 0.36 -0.47
N VAL A 108 10.94 -0.44 -1.07
CA VAL A 108 10.79 -0.50 -2.53
C VAL A 108 10.33 0.84 -3.10
N THR A 109 9.40 1.51 -2.42
CA THR A 109 8.89 2.83 -2.83
C THR A 109 9.99 3.89 -2.76
N VAL A 110 10.78 3.92 -1.68
CA VAL A 110 11.91 4.85 -1.53
C VAL A 110 12.99 4.57 -2.57
N ALA A 111 13.33 3.31 -2.82
CA ALA A 111 14.31 2.93 -3.84
C ALA A 111 13.85 3.34 -5.24
N ALA A 112 12.58 3.08 -5.60
CA ALA A 112 12.00 3.51 -6.86
C ALA A 112 11.99 5.04 -6.99
N GLY A 113 11.66 5.76 -5.92
CA GLY A 113 11.73 7.22 -5.86
C GLY A 113 13.14 7.76 -6.05
N ALA A 114 14.14 7.13 -5.43
CA ALA A 114 15.55 7.50 -5.58
C ALA A 114 16.05 7.28 -7.03
N VAL A 115 15.70 6.15 -7.65
CA VAL A 115 16.05 5.89 -9.06
C VAL A 115 15.36 6.89 -9.98
N ALA A 116 14.08 7.17 -9.76
CA ALA A 116 13.35 8.18 -10.54
C ALA A 116 13.99 9.57 -10.38
N ALA A 117 14.33 9.96 -9.16
CA ALA A 117 15.01 11.23 -8.88
C ALA A 117 16.38 11.31 -9.57
N TYR A 118 17.18 10.24 -9.52
CA TYR A 118 18.47 10.17 -10.21
C TYR A 118 18.32 10.33 -11.73
N VAL A 119 17.37 9.63 -12.34
CA VAL A 119 17.10 9.73 -13.80
C VAL A 119 16.61 11.14 -14.16
N ILE A 120 15.71 11.72 -13.38
CA ILE A 120 15.21 13.08 -13.61
C ILE A 120 16.35 14.09 -13.45
N TYR A 121 17.19 13.95 -12.43
CA TYR A 121 18.34 14.81 -12.22
C TYR A 121 19.34 14.72 -13.38
N GLY A 122 19.67 13.51 -13.84
CA GLY A 122 20.51 13.31 -15.03
C GLY A 122 19.93 13.98 -16.28
N ARG A 123 18.60 13.94 -16.46
CA ARG A 123 17.92 14.67 -17.55
C ARG A 123 17.95 16.18 -17.38
N ILE A 124 17.80 16.69 -16.16
CA ILE A 124 17.89 18.13 -15.85
C ILE A 124 19.30 18.67 -16.13
N VAL A 125 20.35 17.90 -15.79
CA VAL A 125 21.73 18.30 -16.10
C VAL A 125 21.96 18.33 -17.61
N ALA A 126 21.37 17.39 -18.37
CA ALA A 126 21.49 17.34 -19.82
C ALA A 126 20.66 18.42 -20.54
N ASP A 127 19.49 18.79 -20.02
CA ASP A 127 18.63 19.87 -20.53
C ASP A 127 17.97 20.61 -19.35
N PRO A 128 18.53 21.77 -18.94
CA PRO A 128 18.01 22.58 -17.83
C PRO A 128 16.57 23.08 -18.05
N MET A 129 16.10 23.13 -19.31
CA MET A 129 14.75 23.57 -19.63
C MET A 129 13.69 22.62 -19.06
N ILE A 130 14.05 21.35 -18.84
CA ILE A 130 13.20 20.36 -18.18
C ILE A 130 12.89 20.80 -16.74
N LEU A 131 13.87 21.33 -16.00
CA LEU A 131 13.67 21.81 -14.63
C LEU A 131 12.74 23.03 -14.60
N VAL A 132 12.93 23.97 -15.51
CA VAL A 132 12.07 25.16 -15.64
C VAL A 132 10.62 24.74 -15.91
N ARG A 133 10.42 23.82 -16.86
CA ARG A 133 9.08 23.27 -17.16
C ARG A 133 8.48 22.52 -15.97
N LEU A 134 9.29 21.77 -15.22
CA LEU A 134 8.83 21.03 -14.03
C LEU A 134 8.36 22.00 -12.93
N ILE A 135 9.13 23.06 -12.66
CA ILE A 135 8.78 24.10 -11.67
C ILE A 135 7.52 24.84 -12.11
N LEU A 136 7.46 25.29 -13.38
CA LEU A 136 6.28 25.96 -13.92
C LEU A 136 5.02 25.08 -13.84
N ARG A 137 5.15 23.78 -14.12
CA ARG A 137 4.04 22.83 -14.00
C ARG A 137 3.62 22.56 -12.55
N LEU A 138 4.57 22.54 -11.61
CA LEU A 138 4.29 22.41 -10.17
C LEU A 138 3.53 23.61 -9.61
N ILE A 139 3.72 24.81 -10.17
CA ILE A 139 2.97 26.03 -9.81
C ILE A 139 1.73 26.28 -10.70
N GLY A 140 1.36 25.32 -11.55
CA GLY A 140 0.13 25.35 -12.35
C GLY A 140 0.21 26.12 -13.66
N ILE A 141 1.41 26.49 -14.13
CA ILE A 141 1.62 27.15 -15.42
C ILE A 141 2.00 26.11 -16.46
N GLU A 142 1.07 25.81 -17.38
CA GLU A 142 1.32 24.93 -18.52
C GLU A 142 1.86 25.75 -19.69
N LEU A 143 3.12 25.51 -20.08
CA LEU A 143 3.68 26.10 -21.30
C LEU A 143 3.20 25.30 -22.53
N PRO A 144 2.66 25.96 -23.57
CA PRO A 144 2.33 25.30 -24.83
C PRO A 144 3.61 24.76 -25.51
N ILE A 145 3.45 23.62 -26.18
CA ILE A 145 4.51 22.86 -26.85
C ILE A 145 5.11 23.67 -27.99
#